data_AF-A0A327KVC7-F1
#
_entry.id   AF-A0A327KVC7-F1
#
_cell.length_a   1.000
_cell.length_b   1.000
_cell.length_c   1.000
_cell.angle_alpha   90.00
_cell.angle_beta   90.00
_cell.angle_gamma   90.00
#
_symmetry.space_group_name_H-M   'P 1'
#
loop_
_entity.id
_entity.type
_entity.pdbx_description
1 polymer ?
#
loop_
_entity_poly.entity_id
_entity_poly.type
_entity_poly.pdbx_seq_one_letter_code
_entity_poly.pdbx_strand_id
1 'polypeptide(L)'
;MAKSSATKRPARRQSKPQKDTVERVMHEFKHGELKTRGGRKVKNPKQAIAIGLSEAGASNRQSPSDNRRTRERTKRKERYGQTGRAAAEGRRNDPTANASRDTRAALYAEARRRDIAGRSRMSRDELLRALRRR
;
A
#
# COMPACT_ATOMS: atom_id res chain seq x y z
N MET A 1 -26.99 41.08 30.79
CA MET A 1 -26.76 39.97 29.83
C MET A 1 -25.36 39.41 30.05
N ALA A 2 -25.24 38.23 30.66
CA ALA A 2 -23.95 37.60 30.93
C ALA A 2 -23.35 37.04 29.64
N LYS A 3 -22.13 37.47 29.30
CA LYS A 3 -21.36 36.92 28.17
C LYS A 3 -20.88 35.53 28.55
N SER A 4 -21.45 34.50 27.93
CA SER A 4 -21.00 33.10 28.06
C SER A 4 -19.58 32.97 27.50
N SER A 5 -18.60 32.77 28.38
CA SER A 5 -17.24 32.42 28.01
C SER A 5 -17.21 30.98 27.51
N ALA A 6 -17.11 30.81 26.19
CA ALA A 6 -16.99 29.50 25.58
C ALA A 6 -15.73 28.79 26.11
N THR A 7 -15.91 27.77 26.96
CA THR A 7 -14.86 26.89 27.47
C THR A 7 -14.08 26.32 26.28
N LYS A 8 -12.79 26.64 26.19
CA LYS A 8 -11.88 26.14 25.16
C LYS A 8 -11.81 24.61 25.26
N ARG A 9 -12.59 23.92 24.42
CA ARG A 9 -12.63 22.44 24.40
C ARG A 9 -11.19 21.93 24.20
N PRO A 10 -10.72 20.96 25.01
CA PRO A 10 -9.37 20.44 24.86
C PRO A 10 -9.21 19.86 23.45
N ALA A 11 -8.02 20.04 22.86
CA ALA A 11 -7.71 19.51 21.54
C ALA A 11 -8.05 18.01 21.49
N ARG A 12 -8.99 17.62 20.62
CA ARG A 12 -9.42 16.23 20.49
C ARG A 12 -8.21 15.38 20.10
N ARG A 13 -7.71 14.61 21.07
CA ARG A 13 -6.65 13.62 20.83
C ARG A 13 -7.18 12.58 19.85
N GLN A 14 -6.33 12.16 18.91
CA GLN A 14 -6.69 11.12 17.95
C GLN A 14 -7.00 9.80 18.67
N SER A 15 -8.08 9.14 18.27
CA SER A 15 -8.42 7.79 18.75
C SER A 15 -7.38 6.76 18.28
N LYS A 16 -7.27 5.62 18.97
CA LYS A 16 -6.33 4.55 18.59
C LYS A 16 -6.44 4.14 17.10
N PRO A 17 -7.65 3.92 16.53
CA PRO A 17 -7.75 3.56 15.11
C PRO A 17 -7.35 4.68 14.15
N GLN A 18 -7.39 5.95 14.57
CA GLN A 18 -6.89 7.07 13.77
C GLN A 18 -5.38 7.09 13.78
N LYS A 19 -4.76 6.84 14.95
CA LYS A 19 -3.31 6.70 15.06
C LYS A 19 -2.80 5.56 14.19
N ASP A 20 -3.49 4.42 14.18
CA ASP A 20 -3.09 3.26 13.37
C ASP A 20 -3.13 3.57 11.86
N THR A 21 -4.12 4.33 11.41
CA THR A 21 -4.20 4.79 10.01
C THR A 21 -3.07 5.77 9.68
N VAL A 22 -2.75 6.71 10.57
CA VAL A 22 -1.60 7.62 10.38
C VAL A 22 -0.29 6.83 10.34
N GLU A 23 -0.09 5.90 11.26
CA GLU A 23 1.08 5.03 11.33
C GLU A 23 1.26 4.23 10.04
N ARG A 24 0.19 3.61 9.52
CA ARG A 24 0.20 2.90 8.24
C ARG A 24 0.63 3.80 7.09
N VAL A 25 0.04 4.99 6.97
CA VAL A 25 0.38 5.95 5.90
C VAL A 25 1.85 6.37 5.99
N MET A 26 2.34 6.63 7.20
CA MET A 26 3.74 6.98 7.41
C MET A 26 4.68 5.80 7.15
N HIS A 27 4.26 4.57 7.42
CA HIS A 27 4.99 3.37 7.03
C HIS A 27 5.08 3.24 5.50
N GLU A 28 3.97 3.43 4.78
CA GLU A 28 3.96 3.46 3.31
C GLU A 28 4.88 4.56 2.75
N PHE A 29 4.90 5.73 3.39
CA PHE A 29 5.81 6.80 3.01
C PHE A 29 7.28 6.40 3.24
N LYS A 30 7.60 5.82 4.39
CA LYS A 30 8.95 5.33 4.72
C LYS A 30 9.49 4.35 3.69
N HIS A 31 8.63 3.49 3.14
CA HIS A 31 8.99 2.53 2.08
C HIS A 31 8.87 3.08 0.65
N GLY A 32 8.48 4.34 0.47
CA GLY A 32 8.31 4.96 -0.85
C GLY A 32 7.14 4.39 -1.65
N GLU A 33 6.13 3.86 -0.95
CA GLU A 33 4.93 3.23 -1.49
C GLU A 33 3.73 4.17 -1.50
N LEU A 34 3.74 5.22 -0.66
CA LEU A 34 2.70 6.24 -0.61
C LEU A 34 2.64 7.04 -1.92
N LYS A 35 1.45 7.13 -2.51
CA LYS A 35 1.20 7.82 -3.79
C LYS A 35 0.15 8.91 -3.64
N THR A 36 0.28 9.95 -4.45
CA THR A 36 -0.76 10.95 -4.64
C THR A 36 -1.92 10.36 -5.47
N ARG A 37 -3.05 11.09 -5.53
CA ARG A 37 -4.20 10.70 -6.35
C ARG A 37 -3.85 10.51 -7.83
N GLY A 38 -2.85 11.24 -8.36
CA GLY A 38 -2.34 11.10 -9.73
C GLY A 38 -1.29 10.01 -9.90
N GLY A 39 -1.07 9.14 -8.91
CA GLY A 39 -0.14 8.01 -8.99
C GLY A 39 1.34 8.33 -8.75
N ARG A 40 1.70 9.62 -8.63
CA ARG A 40 3.09 10.04 -8.33
C ARG A 40 3.44 9.68 -6.88
N LYS A 41 4.65 9.18 -6.65
CA LYS A 41 5.16 8.91 -5.29
C LYS A 41 5.26 10.20 -4.47
N VAL A 42 4.84 10.13 -3.21
CA VAL A 42 4.99 11.24 -2.26
C VAL A 42 6.44 11.30 -1.81
N LYS A 43 7.08 12.46 -1.94
CA LYS A 43 8.48 12.67 -1.55
C LYS A 43 8.63 13.54 -0.30
N ASN A 44 7.66 14.39 0.00
CA ASN A 44 7.75 15.35 1.10
C ASN A 44 7.08 14.79 2.38
N PRO A 45 7.80 14.70 3.52
CA PRO A 45 7.22 14.26 4.79
C PRO A 45 6.00 15.07 5.24
N LYS A 46 6.00 16.40 5.03
CA LYS A 46 4.87 17.27 5.39
C LYS A 46 3.59 16.88 4.62
N GLN A 47 3.75 16.51 3.36
CA GLN A 47 2.65 16.03 2.53
C GLN A 47 2.15 14.66 3.02
N ALA A 48 3.06 13.75 3.39
CA ALA A 48 2.69 12.45 3.95
C ALA A 48 1.88 12.61 5.25
N ILE A 49 2.30 13.51 6.15
CA ILE A 49 1.56 13.83 7.38
C ILE A 49 0.16 14.37 7.05
N ALA A 50 0.05 15.29 6.09
CA ALA A 50 -1.24 15.83 5.68
C ALA A 50 -2.18 14.75 5.11
N ILE A 51 -1.65 13.83 4.30
CA ILE A 51 -2.40 12.68 3.78
C ILE A 51 -2.82 11.77 4.94
N GLY A 52 -1.92 11.44 5.87
CA GLY A 52 -2.22 10.60 7.02
C GLY A 52 -3.34 11.18 7.90
N LEU A 53 -3.28 12.48 8.18
CA LEU A 53 -4.34 13.17 8.94
C LEU A 53 -5.68 13.19 8.18
N SER A 54 -5.68 13.40 6.87
CA SER A 54 -6.91 13.36 6.07
C SER A 54 -7.49 11.94 6.00
N GLU A 55 -6.67 10.92 5.74
CA GLU A 55 -7.09 9.52 5.69
C GLU A 55 -7.65 9.02 7.02
N ALA A 56 -7.11 9.50 8.14
CA ALA A 56 -7.58 9.19 9.48
C ALA A 56 -8.85 9.97 9.90
N GLY A 57 -9.35 10.89 9.06
CA GLY A 57 -10.46 11.79 9.42
C GLY A 57 -10.10 12.72 10.58
N ALA A 58 -8.83 13.12 10.66
CA ALA A 58 -8.22 13.92 11.71
C ALA A 58 -7.87 15.34 11.24
N SER A 59 -8.21 15.68 9.99
CA SER A 59 -7.86 16.96 9.38
C SER A 59 -8.66 18.09 10.00
N ASN A 60 -7.97 19.18 10.35
CA ASN A 60 -8.60 20.42 10.79
C ASN A 60 -9.13 21.29 9.63
N ARG A 61 -8.86 20.89 8.38
CA ARG A 61 -9.31 21.61 7.16
C ARG A 61 -10.61 21.04 6.58
N GLN A 62 -11.12 19.96 7.13
CA GLN A 62 -12.32 19.26 6.66
C GLN A 62 -13.42 19.32 7.70
N SER A 63 -14.67 19.33 7.25
CA SER A 63 -15.83 19.24 8.14
C SER A 63 -15.84 17.88 8.88
N PRO A 64 -16.52 17.76 10.03
CA PRO A 64 -16.65 16.49 10.73
C PRO A 64 -17.30 15.37 9.89
N SER A 65 -18.23 15.71 9.00
CA SER A 65 -18.86 14.75 8.07
C SER A 65 -17.89 14.27 7.00
N ASP A 66 -17.10 15.17 6.40
CA ASP A 66 -16.09 14.81 5.40
C ASP A 66 -14.98 13.97 5.99
N ASN A 67 -14.54 14.29 7.21
CA ASN A 67 -13.57 13.51 7.95
C ASN A 67 -14.08 12.08 8.21
N ARG A 68 -15.35 11.94 8.62
CA ARG A 68 -15.99 10.63 8.83
C ARG A 68 -16.04 9.83 7.53
N ARG A 69 -16.54 10.43 6.46
CA ARG A 69 -16.65 9.80 5.14
C ARG A 69 -15.28 9.38 4.59
N THR A 70 -14.27 10.22 4.75
CA THR A 70 -12.90 9.92 4.30
C THR A 70 -12.34 8.74 5.07
N ARG A 71 -12.47 8.75 6.40
CA ARG A 71 -12.02 7.64 7.26
C ARG A 71 -12.72 6.32 6.92
N GLU A 72 -14.03 6.33 6.71
CA GLU A 72 -14.78 5.13 6.31
C GLU A 72 -14.29 4.58 4.97
N ARG A 73 -14.06 5.46 3.99
CA ARG A 73 -13.46 5.08 2.71
C ARG A 73 -12.08 4.47 2.89
N THR A 74 -11.24 5.04 3.75
CA THR A 74 -9.91 4.51 4.07
C THR A 74 -10.01 3.12 4.70
N LYS A 75 -10.87 2.94 5.70
CA LYS A 75 -11.09 1.65 6.37
C LYS A 75 -11.60 0.58 5.42
N ARG A 76 -12.46 0.95 4.47
CA ARG A 76 -12.89 0.05 3.39
C ARG A 76 -11.70 -0.40 2.54
N LYS A 77 -10.84 0.52 2.10
CA LYS A 77 -9.63 0.18 1.33
C LYS A 77 -8.68 -0.72 2.13
N GLU A 78 -8.48 -0.45 3.41
CA GLU A 78 -7.67 -1.28 4.31
C GLU A 78 -8.22 -2.71 4.38
N ARG A 79 -9.54 -2.87 4.56
CA ARG A 79 -10.19 -4.19 4.60
C ARG A 79 -10.01 -4.99 3.31
N TYR A 80 -10.03 -4.33 2.15
CA TYR A 80 -9.88 -4.98 0.85
C TYR A 80 -8.43 -5.02 0.33
N GLY A 81 -7.44 -4.64 1.14
CA GLY A 81 -6.02 -4.68 0.71
C GLY A 81 -5.69 -3.71 -0.44
N GLN A 82 -6.39 -2.59 -0.56
CA GLN A 82 -6.18 -1.60 -1.62
C GLN A 82 -5.24 -0.44 -1.20
N THR A 83 -4.45 -0.64 -0.14
CA THR A 83 -3.49 0.35 0.36
C THR A 83 -2.18 0.27 -0.43
N GLY A 84 -1.35 1.33 -0.36
CA GLY A 84 -0.04 1.34 -1.04
C GLY A 84 0.83 0.18 -0.57
N ARG A 85 0.78 -0.11 0.74
CA ARG A 85 1.46 -1.24 1.38
C ARG A 85 0.99 -2.59 0.84
N ALA A 86 -0.32 -2.82 0.83
CA ALA A 86 -0.86 -4.10 0.36
C ALA A 86 -0.59 -4.34 -1.13
N ALA A 87 -0.65 -3.28 -1.96
CA ALA A 87 -0.28 -3.37 -3.37
C ALA A 87 1.23 -3.68 -3.55
N ALA A 88 2.09 -3.12 -2.70
CA ALA A 88 3.52 -3.39 -2.75
C ALA A 88 3.87 -4.79 -2.23
N GLU A 89 3.27 -5.22 -1.12
CA GLU A 89 3.40 -6.58 -0.58
C GLU A 89 2.89 -7.62 -1.58
N GLY A 90 1.74 -7.38 -2.21
CA GLY A 90 1.21 -8.22 -3.28
C GLY A 90 2.21 -8.40 -4.42
N ARG A 91 2.84 -7.30 -4.90
CA ARG A 91 3.90 -7.39 -5.92
C ARG A 91 5.15 -8.11 -5.44
N ARG A 92 5.53 -7.98 -4.16
CA ARG A 92 6.72 -8.65 -3.60
C ARG A 92 6.49 -10.15 -3.44
N ASN A 93 5.24 -10.56 -3.21
CA ASN A 93 4.83 -11.95 -3.02
C ASN A 93 4.29 -12.61 -4.30
N ASP A 94 4.07 -11.84 -5.37
CA ASP A 94 3.69 -12.36 -6.69
C ASP A 94 4.85 -13.17 -7.28
N PRO A 95 4.69 -14.50 -7.45
CA PRO A 95 5.73 -15.37 -7.99
C PRO A 95 6.12 -15.00 -9.43
N THR A 96 5.22 -14.36 -10.19
CA THR A 96 5.47 -13.96 -11.57
C THR A 96 6.25 -12.64 -11.70
N ALA A 97 6.16 -11.78 -10.67
CA ALA A 97 6.78 -10.47 -10.63
C ALA A 97 8.28 -10.54 -10.25
N ASN A 98 8.70 -11.58 -9.51
CA ASN A 98 10.08 -11.76 -9.08
C ASN A 98 10.74 -12.95 -9.79
N ALA A 99 10.97 -12.80 -11.10
CA ALA A 99 11.71 -13.76 -11.94
C ALA A 99 13.10 -14.14 -11.36
N SER A 100 13.65 -13.31 -10.47
CA SER A 100 14.91 -13.51 -9.76
C SER A 100 14.83 -14.46 -8.56
N ARG A 101 13.64 -14.89 -8.12
CA ARG A 101 13.50 -15.86 -7.02
C ARG A 101 13.32 -17.31 -7.46
N ASP A 102 12.85 -17.57 -8.67
CA ASP A 102 12.66 -18.94 -9.14
C ASP A 102 14.02 -19.56 -9.43
N THR A 103 14.40 -20.53 -8.61
CA THR A 103 15.65 -21.28 -8.83
C THR A 103 15.57 -22.00 -10.17
N ARG A 104 16.71 -22.26 -10.81
CA ARG A 104 16.76 -23.05 -12.05
C ARG A 104 16.00 -24.37 -11.91
N ALA A 105 16.05 -24.98 -10.72
CA ALA A 105 15.32 -26.21 -10.40
C ALA A 105 13.80 -26.03 -10.41
N ALA A 106 13.27 -24.94 -9.84
CA ALA A 106 11.84 -24.64 -9.90
C ALA A 106 11.37 -24.43 -11.34
N LEU A 107 12.12 -23.65 -12.13
CA LEU A 107 11.83 -23.43 -13.55
C LEU A 107 11.96 -24.72 -14.38
N TYR A 108 12.90 -25.60 -14.04
CA TYR A 108 13.04 -26.90 -14.68
C TYR A 108 11.86 -27.83 -14.37
N ALA A 109 11.39 -27.86 -13.11
CA ALA A 109 10.22 -28.63 -12.71
C ALA A 109 8.94 -28.11 -13.38
N GLU A 110 8.77 -26.79 -13.46
CA GLU A 110 7.71 -26.12 -14.22
C GLU A 110 7.78 -26.47 -15.71
N ALA A 111 8.95 -26.36 -16.33
CA ALA A 111 9.18 -26.69 -17.74
C ALA A 111 8.97 -28.18 -18.04
N ARG A 112 9.23 -29.08 -17.07
CA ARG A 112 8.89 -30.49 -17.16
C ARG A 112 7.38 -30.71 -17.11
N ARG A 113 6.67 -30.04 -16.19
CA ARG A 113 5.19 -30.11 -16.11
C ARG A 113 4.49 -29.61 -17.37
N ARG A 114 5.12 -28.67 -18.08
CA ARG A 114 4.60 -28.08 -19.33
C ARG A 114 5.22 -28.67 -20.61
N ASP A 115 5.96 -29.77 -20.49
CA ASP A 115 6.62 -30.47 -21.61
C ASP A 115 7.41 -29.59 -22.58
N ILE A 116 8.18 -28.65 -22.03
CA ILE A 116 9.05 -27.79 -22.85
C ILE A 116 10.21 -28.63 -23.39
N ALA A 117 10.32 -28.67 -24.72
CA ALA A 117 11.41 -29.31 -25.42
C ALA A 117 12.75 -28.60 -25.14
N GLY A 118 13.83 -29.37 -24.98
CA GLY A 118 15.15 -28.80 -24.71
C GLY A 118 15.37 -28.25 -23.29
N ARG A 119 14.37 -28.36 -22.39
CA ARG A 119 14.44 -27.86 -20.99
C ARG A 119 15.69 -28.27 -20.21
N SER A 120 16.25 -29.45 -20.46
CA SER A 120 17.46 -29.95 -19.78
C SER A 120 18.73 -29.21 -20.18
N ARG A 121 18.78 -28.61 -21.36
CA ARG A 121 19.90 -27.82 -21.86
C ARG A 121 19.75 -26.32 -21.59
N MET A 122 18.56 -25.88 -21.19
CA MET A 122 18.28 -24.48 -20.92
C MET A 122 18.90 -24.03 -19.58
N SER A 123 19.54 -22.86 -19.63
CA SER A 123 19.88 -22.07 -18.45
C SER A 123 18.63 -21.59 -17.74
N ARG A 124 18.81 -21.07 -16.51
CA ARG A 124 17.71 -20.52 -15.72
C ARG A 124 16.89 -19.49 -16.51
N ASP A 125 17.57 -18.55 -17.18
CA ASP A 125 16.92 -17.47 -17.91
C ASP A 125 16.23 -17.97 -19.19
N GLU A 126 16.79 -18.98 -19.85
CA GLU A 126 16.17 -19.62 -21.01
C GLU A 126 14.92 -20.40 -20.63
N LEU A 127 14.93 -21.12 -19.50
CA LEU A 127 13.73 -21.76 -18.95
C LEU A 127 12.64 -20.73 -18.64
N LEU A 128 13.03 -19.59 -18.04
CA LEU A 128 12.11 -18.50 -17.69
C LEU A 128 11.48 -17.86 -18.95
N ARG A 129 12.28 -17.62 -19.99
CA ARG A 129 11.81 -17.11 -21.28
C ARG A 129 10.91 -18.11 -22.00
N ALA A 130 11.27 -19.40 -21.98
CA ALA A 130 10.47 -20.46 -22.60
C ALA A 130 9.10 -20.62 -21.93
N LEU A 131 9.04 -20.52 -20.60
CA LEU A 131 7.80 -20.58 -19.82
C LEU A 131 6.86 -19.38 -20.03
N ARG A 132 7.39 -18.22 -20.42
CA ARG A 132 6.63 -16.98 -20.69
C ARG A 132 6.16 -16.83 -22.13
N ARG A 133 6.76 -17.55 -23.09
CA ARG A 133 6.49 -17.41 -24.54
C ARG A 133 5.30 -18.24 -25.04
N ARG A 134 4.54 -18.89 -24.16
CA ARG A 134 3.48 -19.82 -24.55
C ARG A 134 2.24 -19.67 -23.67
#